data_AF-A0A9N9IDK4-F1
#
_entry.id   AF-A0A9N9IDK4-F1
#
_cell.length_a   1.000
_cell.length_b   1.000
_cell.length_c   1.000
_cell.angle_alpha   90.00
_cell.angle_beta   90.00
_cell.angle_gamma   90.00
#
_symmetry.space_group_name_H-M   'P 1'
#
loop_
_entity.id
_entity.type
_entity.pdbx_description
1 polymer ?
#
loop_
_entity_poly.entity_id
_entity_poly.type
_entity_poly.pdbx_seq_one_letter_code
_entity_poly.pdbx_strand_id
1 'polypeptide(L)'
;VTLISGENGLYYYDKPSGSVSDPYPTAFEEEYEGGITFLAFGDWGQKGPGTGQPQVASAMKTWADANQTTFVLSLGDNYYQTNNSLPVTDPNDHEGVLNIIDPKWKTYWLDVYGGRLNETIWYTITGNHDWYTNVTAEVYYFWDVDWRFFLPSLYYVRKVKFGDDISAVFIHIDTDPFYYNYTSYNNTNNLKQTLNDFKLYTSEQINDRLKWIEDQLIDAQDADWIFVVGHHPLIGDCRLQNPAYYLMYLLPPVFTKYKVSAYFNGHAHDLSYSAANATSPVTYFGSGAGGALLGTGCPNPDWASPYTFGFLSVSIPADGKTLSFDFVNANTTEVPPKVVYSGQVKSRKG
;
A
#
# COMPACT_ATOMS: atom_id res chain seq x y z
N VAL A 1 2.98 11.87 17.54
CA VAL A 1 1.54 11.52 17.44
C VAL A 1 1.21 10.59 18.58
N THR A 2 0.16 10.89 19.35
CA THR A 2 -0.43 9.91 20.27
C THR A 2 -1.23 8.94 19.41
N LEU A 3 -0.68 7.78 19.12
CA LEU A 3 -1.45 6.72 18.49
C LEU A 3 -2.17 6.00 19.62
N ILE A 4 -3.50 6.15 19.66
CA ILE A 4 -4.34 5.37 20.57
C ILE A 4 -4.44 3.99 19.94
N SER A 5 -3.58 3.07 20.35
CA SER A 5 -3.76 1.65 20.09
C SER A 5 -4.33 0.97 21.32
N GLY A 6 -5.65 0.72 21.30
CA GLY A 6 -6.32 -0.13 22.29
C GLY A 6 -6.22 0.34 23.74
N GLU A 7 -6.77 -0.45 24.66
CA GLU A 7 -6.97 -0.11 26.08
C GLU A 7 -5.67 0.03 26.91
N ASN A 8 -4.49 -0.27 26.34
CA ASN A 8 -3.24 -0.46 27.09
C ASN A 8 -2.23 0.70 27.05
N GLY A 9 -2.68 1.93 26.77
CA GLY A 9 -1.92 3.15 27.08
C GLY A 9 -1.54 4.01 25.89
N LEU A 10 -1.07 5.24 26.19
CA LEU A 10 -0.66 6.23 25.20
C LEU A 10 0.77 5.92 24.76
N TYR A 11 0.94 5.39 23.54
CA TYR A 11 2.27 5.30 22.93
C TYR A 11 2.63 6.65 22.30
N TYR A 12 3.76 7.20 22.71
CA TYR A 12 4.32 8.43 22.15
C TYR A 12 5.32 8.08 21.07
N TYR A 13 4.98 8.44 19.84
CA TYR A 13 5.89 8.38 18.71
C TYR A 13 6.30 9.79 18.33
N ASP A 14 7.60 9.98 18.11
CA ASP A 14 8.19 11.25 17.76
C ASP A 14 8.37 11.34 16.25
N LYS A 15 8.13 12.54 15.70
CA LYS A 15 8.42 12.82 14.31
C LYS A 15 9.91 12.54 14.07
N PRO A 16 10.28 11.75 13.04
CA PRO A 16 11.67 11.41 12.80
C PRO A 16 12.49 12.68 12.58
N SER A 17 13.64 12.76 13.24
CA SER A 17 14.61 13.85 13.09
C SER A 17 15.58 13.63 11.91
N GLY A 18 15.63 12.40 11.38
CA GLY A 18 16.39 12.01 10.20
C GLY A 18 15.62 12.18 8.89
N SER A 19 16.13 11.58 7.80
CA SER A 19 15.44 11.60 6.52
C SER A 19 14.13 10.81 6.60
N VAL A 20 13.07 11.28 5.93
CA VAL A 20 11.81 10.52 5.84
C VAL A 20 11.97 9.20 5.07
N SER A 21 13.02 9.10 4.25
CA SER A 21 13.41 7.90 3.51
C SER A 21 14.15 6.85 4.35
N ASP A 22 14.51 7.19 5.58
CA ASP A 22 15.08 6.23 6.53
C ASP A 22 13.95 5.44 7.19
N PRO A 23 14.15 4.14 7.45
CA PRO A 23 13.15 3.38 8.17
C PRO A 23 12.86 3.95 9.55
N TYR A 24 11.57 3.98 9.92
CA TYR A 24 11.19 4.44 11.24
C TYR A 24 11.76 3.46 12.28
N PRO A 25 12.40 3.96 13.36
CA PRO A 25 13.29 3.14 14.18
C PRO A 25 12.59 2.13 15.10
N THR A 26 11.26 2.20 15.25
CA THR A 26 10.51 1.35 16.17
C THR A 26 9.20 0.90 15.53
N ALA A 27 8.79 -0.34 15.79
CA ALA A 27 7.48 -0.80 15.32
C ALA A 27 6.34 -0.08 16.04
N PHE A 28 5.25 0.13 15.32
CA PHE A 28 4.01 0.65 15.87
C PHE A 28 3.16 -0.51 16.38
N GLU A 29 2.80 -0.49 17.66
CA GLU A 29 2.04 -1.57 18.30
C GLU A 29 0.54 -1.25 18.29
N GLU A 30 -0.26 -2.25 17.90
CA GLU A 30 -1.73 -2.18 17.79
C GLU A 30 -2.39 -3.38 18.46
N GLU A 31 -3.56 -3.17 19.05
CA GLU A 31 -4.34 -4.22 19.70
C GLU A 31 -5.83 -4.10 19.31
N TYR A 32 -6.44 -5.21 18.90
CA TYR A 32 -7.85 -5.32 18.54
C TYR A 32 -8.52 -6.46 19.31
N GLU A 33 -9.64 -6.24 19.99
CA GLU A 33 -10.31 -7.29 20.79
C GLU A 33 -10.79 -8.48 19.95
N GLY A 34 -11.25 -8.23 18.72
CA GLY A 34 -11.81 -9.23 17.81
C GLY A 34 -10.87 -9.61 16.66
N GLY A 35 -11.45 -10.17 15.60
CA GLY A 35 -10.74 -10.30 14.32
C GLY A 35 -10.45 -8.95 13.68
N ILE A 36 -9.54 -8.93 12.71
CA ILE A 36 -9.25 -7.73 11.90
C ILE A 36 -9.91 -7.85 10.53
N THR A 37 -10.52 -6.75 10.07
CA THR A 37 -11.09 -6.64 8.71
C THR A 37 -10.61 -5.35 8.09
N PHE A 38 -9.97 -5.40 6.93
CA PHE A 38 -9.38 -4.22 6.31
C PHE A 38 -9.61 -4.19 4.80
N LEU A 39 -9.60 -2.99 4.24
CA LEU A 39 -9.61 -2.78 2.79
C LEU A 39 -8.18 -2.49 2.32
N ALA A 40 -7.79 -2.96 1.14
CA ALA A 40 -6.51 -2.67 0.53
C ALA A 40 -6.73 -2.22 -0.92
N PHE A 41 -6.17 -1.06 -1.28
CA PHE A 41 -6.24 -0.51 -2.63
C PHE A 41 -5.19 0.58 -2.85
N GLY A 42 -4.69 0.71 -4.08
CA GLY A 42 -3.75 1.75 -4.52
C GLY A 42 -4.29 2.53 -5.71
N ASP A 43 -3.50 3.49 -6.18
CA ASP A 43 -3.69 4.13 -7.47
C ASP A 43 -5.05 4.86 -7.54
N TRP A 44 -5.36 5.61 -6.48
CA TRP A 44 -6.73 6.05 -6.20
C TRP A 44 -6.97 7.53 -6.45
N GLY A 45 -5.96 8.38 -6.29
CA GLY A 45 -6.14 9.84 -6.31
C GLY A 45 -6.14 10.47 -7.69
N GLN A 46 -6.93 9.96 -8.63
CA GLN A 46 -7.05 10.56 -9.97
C GLN A 46 -8.45 11.10 -10.24
N LYS A 47 -8.49 12.29 -10.86
CA LYS A 47 -9.71 12.89 -11.40
C LYS A 47 -9.58 13.07 -12.90
N GLY A 48 -10.71 12.94 -13.60
CA GLY A 48 -10.82 13.25 -15.01
C GLY A 48 -11.78 12.31 -15.74
N PRO A 49 -11.96 12.50 -17.05
CA PRO A 49 -12.73 11.56 -17.85
C PRO A 49 -12.15 10.14 -17.78
N GLY A 50 -12.99 9.15 -17.48
CA GLY A 50 -12.60 7.74 -17.45
C GLY A 50 -12.01 7.23 -16.14
N THR A 51 -11.70 8.12 -15.18
CA THR A 51 -11.23 7.74 -13.83
C THR A 51 -12.40 7.24 -12.96
N GLY A 52 -12.10 6.42 -11.96
CA GLY A 52 -13.09 5.69 -11.17
C GLY A 52 -13.14 6.02 -9.68
N GLN A 53 -12.40 7.03 -9.21
CA GLN A 53 -12.26 7.30 -7.78
C GLN A 53 -13.61 7.48 -7.05
N PRO A 54 -14.58 8.29 -7.53
CA PRO A 54 -15.87 8.43 -6.85
C PRO A 54 -16.65 7.11 -6.75
N GLN A 55 -16.56 6.25 -7.77
CA GLN A 55 -17.23 4.95 -7.81
C GLN A 55 -16.62 3.99 -6.78
N VAL A 56 -15.29 3.92 -6.73
CA VAL A 56 -14.56 3.14 -5.71
C VAL A 56 -14.89 3.64 -4.31
N ALA A 57 -14.85 4.95 -4.08
CA ALA A 57 -15.17 5.53 -2.78
C ALA A 57 -16.61 5.20 -2.32
N SER A 58 -17.59 5.26 -3.24
CA SER A 58 -18.99 4.89 -2.94
C SER A 58 -19.14 3.40 -2.58
N ALA A 59 -18.47 2.52 -3.33
CA ALA A 59 -18.46 1.08 -3.07
C ALA A 59 -17.78 0.75 -1.74
N MET A 60 -16.59 1.32 -1.49
CA MET A 60 -15.85 1.17 -0.24
C MET A 60 -16.67 1.67 0.96
N LYS A 61 -17.34 2.82 0.86
CA LYS A 61 -18.17 3.35 1.94
C LYS A 61 -19.24 2.33 2.37
N THR A 62 -20.00 1.82 1.41
CA THR A 62 -21.05 0.83 1.64
C THR A 62 -20.47 -0.47 2.22
N TRP A 63 -19.35 -0.94 1.68
CA TRP A 63 -18.70 -2.16 2.12
C TRP A 63 -18.11 -2.05 3.52
N ALA A 64 -17.44 -0.93 3.82
CA ALA A 64 -16.80 -0.68 5.10
C ALA A 64 -17.82 -0.61 6.23
N ASP A 65 -18.95 0.08 6.00
CA ASP A 65 -20.05 0.17 6.96
C ASP A 65 -20.63 -1.23 7.25
N ALA A 66 -20.83 -2.06 6.22
CA ALA A 66 -21.42 -3.39 6.34
C ALA A 66 -20.48 -4.44 6.99
N ASN A 67 -19.17 -4.35 6.74
CA ASN A 67 -18.19 -5.35 7.17
C ASN A 67 -17.33 -4.90 8.36
N GLN A 68 -17.68 -3.78 9.01
CA GLN A 68 -16.97 -3.24 10.17
C GLN A 68 -15.46 -3.10 9.91
N THR A 69 -15.08 -2.51 8.77
CA THR A 69 -13.68 -2.26 8.44
C THR A 69 -12.97 -1.55 9.59
N THR A 70 -11.83 -2.12 10.00
CA THR A 70 -10.99 -1.67 11.11
C THR A 70 -9.92 -0.67 10.65
N PHE A 71 -9.33 -0.89 9.48
CA PHE A 71 -8.35 0.00 8.85
C PHE A 71 -8.34 -0.15 7.32
N VAL A 72 -7.62 0.77 6.65
CA VAL A 72 -7.35 0.73 5.22
C VAL A 72 -5.85 0.58 5.01
N LEU A 73 -5.44 -0.24 4.04
CA LEU A 73 -4.09 -0.24 3.46
C LEU A 73 -4.13 0.56 2.15
N SER A 74 -3.45 1.70 2.13
CA SER A 74 -3.31 2.50 0.91
C SER A 74 -2.00 2.12 0.22
N LEU A 75 -2.11 1.55 -0.98
CA LEU A 75 -1.02 0.84 -1.67
C LEU A 75 -0.17 1.75 -2.58
N GLY A 76 -0.12 3.05 -2.31
CA GLY A 76 0.68 4.04 -3.06
C GLY A 76 -0.02 4.59 -4.29
N ASP A 77 0.66 5.54 -4.92
CA ASP A 77 0.12 6.44 -5.94
C ASP A 77 -1.16 7.13 -5.42
N ASN A 78 -0.95 7.88 -4.36
CA ASN A 78 -1.99 8.49 -3.57
C ASN A 78 -2.62 9.68 -4.29
N TYR A 79 -1.84 10.41 -5.08
CA TYR A 79 -2.31 11.61 -5.77
C TYR A 79 -1.73 11.71 -7.18
N TYR A 80 -2.61 11.80 -8.18
CA TYR A 80 -2.26 11.96 -9.58
C TYR A 80 -2.55 13.38 -10.07
N GLN A 81 -1.86 13.78 -11.13
CA GLN A 81 -2.35 14.83 -12.01
C GLN A 81 -3.55 14.35 -12.86
N THR A 82 -4.36 15.28 -13.34
CA THR A 82 -5.58 14.99 -14.11
C THR A 82 -5.30 14.74 -15.59
N ASN A 83 -4.34 15.47 -16.14
CA ASN A 83 -3.86 15.32 -17.51
C ASN A 83 -2.59 14.47 -17.49
N ASN A 84 -2.66 13.15 -17.70
CA ASN A 84 -1.53 12.19 -17.73
C ASN A 84 -0.32 12.53 -18.67
N SER A 85 -0.18 13.76 -19.14
CA SER A 85 0.98 14.29 -19.83
C SER A 85 2.02 14.84 -18.85
N LEU A 86 3.16 14.18 -18.76
CA LEU A 86 4.37 14.73 -18.16
C LEU A 86 5.24 15.39 -19.25
N PRO A 87 5.96 16.49 -18.93
CA PRO A 87 5.95 17.21 -17.66
C PRO A 87 4.66 18.01 -17.45
N VAL A 88 4.33 18.26 -16.18
CA VAL A 88 3.24 19.15 -15.76
C VAL A 88 3.33 20.49 -16.50
N THR A 89 2.31 20.82 -17.28
CA THR A 89 2.23 22.12 -18.00
C THR A 89 1.32 23.13 -17.31
N ASP A 90 0.41 22.67 -16.45
CA ASP A 90 -0.41 23.51 -15.58
C ASP A 90 0.13 23.44 -14.14
N PRO A 91 0.63 24.54 -13.55
CA PRO A 91 1.15 24.53 -12.19
C PRO A 91 0.10 24.16 -11.12
N ASN A 92 -1.19 24.15 -11.47
CA ASN A 92 -2.28 23.71 -10.59
C ASN A 92 -2.64 22.21 -10.77
N ASP A 93 -2.05 21.52 -11.75
CA ASP A 93 -2.25 20.09 -12.00
C ASP A 93 -0.93 19.34 -11.94
N HIS A 94 -0.56 18.88 -10.74
CA HIS A 94 0.72 18.23 -10.47
C HIS A 94 0.53 16.78 -10.04
N GLU A 95 1.57 15.96 -10.10
CA GLU A 95 1.60 14.64 -9.44
C GLU A 95 1.80 14.81 -7.94
N GLY A 96 1.49 13.80 -7.14
CA GLY A 96 1.63 13.84 -5.68
C GLY A 96 0.91 15.05 -5.06
N VAL A 97 1.45 15.49 -3.93
CA VAL A 97 1.14 16.77 -3.28
C VAL A 97 2.37 17.68 -3.23
N LEU A 98 2.17 18.99 -3.20
CA LEU A 98 3.24 19.97 -3.10
C LEU A 98 3.71 20.20 -1.66
N ASN A 99 2.78 20.15 -0.70
CA ASN A 99 3.00 20.41 0.72
C ASN A 99 1.80 19.96 1.59
N ILE A 100 1.87 20.19 2.91
CA ILE A 100 0.82 19.78 3.86
C ILE A 100 -0.48 20.61 3.79
N ILE A 101 -0.51 21.72 3.05
CA ILE A 101 -1.71 22.55 2.83
C ILE A 101 -2.23 22.45 1.39
N ASP A 102 -1.74 21.48 0.63
CA ASP A 102 -2.18 21.22 -0.75
C ASP A 102 -3.69 20.94 -0.82
N PRO A 103 -4.46 21.58 -1.73
CA PRO A 103 -5.89 21.33 -1.88
C PRO A 103 -6.26 19.88 -2.18
N LYS A 104 -5.33 19.06 -2.67
CA LYS A 104 -5.59 17.65 -2.96
C LYS A 104 -5.93 16.82 -1.72
N TRP A 105 -5.34 17.11 -0.55
CA TRP A 105 -5.70 16.47 0.72
C TRP A 105 -7.20 16.49 0.96
N LYS A 106 -7.81 17.65 0.72
CA LYS A 106 -9.25 17.81 0.84
C LYS A 106 -9.98 17.17 -0.33
N THR A 107 -9.62 17.56 -1.55
CA THR A 107 -10.47 17.29 -2.72
C THR A 107 -10.34 15.87 -3.26
N TYR A 108 -9.29 15.11 -2.90
CA TYR A 108 -9.07 13.73 -3.33
C TYR A 108 -9.21 12.73 -2.19
N TRP A 109 -9.11 13.16 -0.93
CA TRP A 109 -9.20 12.25 0.22
C TRP A 109 -10.34 12.61 1.17
N LEU A 110 -10.25 13.74 1.88
CA LEU A 110 -11.20 14.08 2.95
C LEU A 110 -12.65 14.25 2.47
N ASP A 111 -12.87 14.88 1.31
CA ASP A 111 -14.22 15.10 0.75
C ASP A 111 -14.73 13.88 -0.04
N VAL A 112 -13.87 12.90 -0.33
CA VAL A 112 -14.18 11.75 -1.19
C VAL A 112 -14.59 10.52 -0.37
N TYR A 113 -13.84 10.22 0.68
CA TYR A 113 -14.04 9.00 1.48
C TYR A 113 -14.81 9.31 2.79
N GLY A 114 -16.14 9.20 2.72
CA GLY A 114 -17.05 9.42 3.85
C GLY A 114 -17.54 8.12 4.53
N GLY A 115 -18.50 8.25 5.45
CA GLY A 115 -18.99 7.12 6.27
C GLY A 115 -17.90 6.63 7.21
N ARG A 116 -17.88 5.35 7.59
CA ARG A 116 -16.82 4.78 8.46
C ARG A 116 -15.40 5.11 8.00
N LEU A 117 -15.16 5.25 6.69
CA LEU A 117 -13.84 5.56 6.15
C LEU A 117 -13.28 6.91 6.62
N ASN A 118 -14.13 7.86 7.02
CA ASN A 118 -13.67 9.13 7.58
C ASN A 118 -13.27 9.02 9.06
N GLU A 119 -13.45 7.90 9.73
CA GLU A 119 -12.96 7.67 11.10
C GLU A 119 -11.84 6.63 11.13
N THR A 120 -11.57 6.02 9.98
CA THR A 120 -10.67 4.88 9.82
C THR A 120 -9.25 5.35 9.55
N ILE A 121 -8.25 4.63 10.09
CA ILE A 121 -6.84 4.86 9.80
C ILE A 121 -6.50 4.26 8.43
N TRP A 122 -5.75 5.01 7.63
CA TRP A 122 -5.20 4.61 6.35
C TRP A 122 -3.70 4.40 6.54
N TYR A 123 -3.29 3.14 6.65
CA TYR A 123 -1.89 2.75 6.64
C TYR A 123 -1.36 2.82 5.23
N THR A 124 -0.63 3.88 4.97
CA THR A 124 -0.25 4.31 3.63
C THR A 124 1.19 3.95 3.34
N ILE A 125 1.45 3.58 2.09
CA ILE A 125 2.77 3.62 1.46
C ILE A 125 2.71 4.59 0.27
N THR A 126 3.86 4.93 -0.28
CA THR A 126 3.97 5.80 -1.45
C THR A 126 4.21 4.98 -2.71
N GLY A 127 3.79 5.52 -3.85
CA GLY A 127 4.12 5.03 -5.17
C GLY A 127 4.90 6.06 -5.98
N ASN A 128 5.17 5.71 -7.23
CA ASN A 128 6.01 6.54 -8.08
C ASN A 128 5.41 7.93 -8.36
N HIS A 129 4.08 8.06 -8.45
CA HIS A 129 3.41 9.34 -8.65
C HIS A 129 3.60 10.30 -7.45
N ASP A 130 3.70 9.75 -6.24
CA ASP A 130 3.95 10.54 -5.03
C ASP A 130 5.40 11.08 -5.01
N TRP A 131 6.33 10.30 -5.56
CA TRP A 131 7.74 10.65 -5.71
C TRP A 131 8.05 11.64 -6.84
N TYR A 132 7.12 11.84 -7.78
CA TYR A 132 7.28 12.82 -8.87
C TYR A 132 7.21 14.28 -8.40
N THR A 133 6.82 14.51 -7.13
CA THR A 133 6.73 15.85 -6.54
C THR A 133 7.39 15.90 -5.15
N ASN A 134 6.62 15.84 -4.06
CA ASN A 134 7.13 16.04 -2.71
C ASN A 134 6.59 14.98 -1.74
N VAL A 135 7.18 13.79 -1.82
CA VAL A 135 6.83 12.67 -0.93
C VAL A 135 7.01 12.98 0.57
N THR A 136 7.90 13.93 0.92
CA THR A 136 8.08 14.39 2.31
C THR A 136 6.82 15.07 2.85
N ALA A 137 6.04 15.73 1.98
CA ALA A 137 4.81 16.38 2.38
C ALA A 137 3.77 15.37 2.89
N GLU A 138 3.72 14.17 2.30
CA GLU A 138 2.81 13.11 2.75
C GLU A 138 3.19 12.59 4.15
N VAL A 139 4.49 12.38 4.38
CA VAL A 139 4.99 12.02 5.71
C VAL A 139 4.70 13.13 6.72
N TYR A 140 4.91 14.38 6.37
CA TYR A 140 4.65 15.50 7.28
C TYR A 140 3.16 15.73 7.53
N TYR A 141 2.29 15.41 6.57
CA TYR A 141 0.85 15.50 6.76
C TYR A 141 0.37 14.56 7.86
N PHE A 142 0.89 13.33 7.93
CA PHE A 142 0.66 12.41 9.06
C PHE A 142 1.02 13.05 10.41
N TRP A 143 2.23 13.61 10.51
CA TRP A 143 2.78 14.10 11.77
C TRP A 143 2.15 15.42 12.24
N ASP A 144 1.84 16.31 11.30
CA ASP A 144 1.53 17.71 11.59
C ASP A 144 0.05 18.07 11.38
N VAL A 145 -0.70 17.26 10.63
CA VAL A 145 -2.07 17.60 10.21
C VAL A 145 -3.08 16.54 10.60
N ASP A 146 -2.92 15.30 10.11
CA ASP A 146 -3.95 14.26 10.26
C ASP A 146 -3.34 12.87 10.37
N TRP A 147 -3.34 12.35 11.60
CA TRP A 147 -2.78 11.05 11.94
C TRP A 147 -3.49 9.86 11.26
N ARG A 148 -4.69 10.06 10.71
CA ARG A 148 -5.41 9.02 9.97
C ARG A 148 -4.75 8.71 8.64
N PHE A 149 -4.02 9.65 8.03
CA PHE A 149 -3.17 9.37 6.88
C PHE A 149 -1.83 8.85 7.40
N PHE A 150 -1.79 7.58 7.78
CA PHE A 150 -0.67 7.01 8.54
C PHE A 150 0.51 6.70 7.62
N LEU A 151 1.49 7.60 7.60
CA LEU A 151 2.75 7.47 6.88
C LEU A 151 3.89 8.10 7.71
N PRO A 152 4.38 7.42 8.75
CA PRO A 152 5.39 7.97 9.67
C PRO A 152 6.77 8.17 9.02
N SER A 153 7.07 7.37 8.01
CA SER A 153 8.26 7.38 7.15
C SER A 153 7.96 6.53 5.91
N LEU A 154 8.87 6.49 4.94
CA LEU A 154 8.72 5.65 3.74
C LEU A 154 8.89 4.14 4.01
N TYR A 155 9.42 3.77 5.18
CA TYR A 155 9.53 2.37 5.62
C TYR A 155 9.18 2.25 7.10
N TYR A 156 8.17 1.46 7.44
CA TYR A 156 7.74 1.29 8.83
C TYR A 156 7.09 -0.07 9.08
N VAL A 157 7.03 -0.47 10.35
CA VAL A 157 6.50 -1.76 10.77
C VAL A 157 5.33 -1.55 11.72
N ARG A 158 4.26 -2.32 11.52
CA ARG A 158 3.17 -2.45 12.49
C ARG A 158 3.19 -3.85 13.09
N LYS A 159 3.09 -3.95 14.41
CA LYS A 159 2.90 -5.20 15.15
C LYS A 159 1.49 -5.18 15.71
N VAL A 160 0.63 -6.05 15.19
CA VAL A 160 -0.79 -6.10 15.50
C VAL A 160 -1.07 -7.35 16.31
N LYS A 161 -1.63 -7.18 17.51
CA LYS A 161 -2.23 -8.26 18.29
C LYS A 161 -3.74 -8.21 18.15
N PHE A 162 -4.38 -9.36 18.04
CA PHE A 162 -5.83 -9.42 17.94
C PHE A 162 -6.42 -10.76 18.38
N GLY A 163 -7.71 -10.75 18.74
CA GLY A 163 -8.47 -11.96 19.04
C GLY A 163 -7.84 -12.87 20.09
N ASP A 164 -7.73 -14.15 19.77
CA ASP A 164 -7.24 -15.21 20.67
C ASP A 164 -5.70 -15.23 20.78
N ASP A 165 -5.10 -14.08 21.12
CA ASP A 165 -3.64 -13.84 21.18
C ASP A 165 -2.92 -14.07 19.84
N ILE A 166 -3.60 -13.70 18.75
CA ILE A 166 -3.04 -13.80 17.39
C ILE A 166 -2.16 -12.59 17.11
N SER A 167 -1.05 -12.84 16.42
CA SER A 167 -0.07 -11.82 16.06
C SER A 167 0.10 -11.69 14.55
N ALA A 168 0.02 -10.45 14.04
CA ALA A 168 0.33 -10.11 12.66
C ALA A 168 1.39 -9.01 12.61
N VAL A 169 2.34 -9.12 11.69
CA VAL A 169 3.33 -8.07 11.41
C VAL A 169 3.12 -7.56 10.00
N PHE A 170 2.93 -6.25 9.84
CA PHE A 170 2.87 -5.57 8.55
C PHE A 170 4.15 -4.77 8.35
N ILE A 171 4.93 -5.12 7.33
CA ILE A 171 6.17 -4.43 6.95
C ILE A 171 5.86 -3.59 5.71
N HIS A 172 5.82 -2.27 5.89
CA HIS A 172 5.52 -1.31 4.82
C HIS A 172 6.85 -0.85 4.21
N ILE A 173 6.98 -1.03 2.91
CA ILE A 173 8.23 -0.78 2.18
C ILE A 173 7.99 0.19 1.03
N ASP A 174 8.96 1.06 0.80
CA ASP A 174 9.06 1.83 -0.42
C ASP A 174 9.82 1.02 -1.48
N THR A 175 9.17 0.80 -2.62
CA THR A 175 9.72 0.01 -3.72
C THR A 175 10.32 0.84 -4.84
N ASP A 176 10.18 2.18 -4.84
CA ASP A 176 10.73 3.06 -5.88
C ASP A 176 12.24 2.89 -6.07
N PRO A 177 13.08 2.85 -5.00
CA PRO A 177 14.52 2.64 -5.14
C PRO A 177 14.91 1.28 -5.77
N PHE A 178 14.06 0.26 -5.63
CA PHE A 178 14.28 -1.06 -6.21
C PHE A 178 13.78 -1.16 -7.65
N TYR A 179 12.71 -0.42 -7.98
CA TYR A 179 12.04 -0.45 -9.27
C TYR A 179 12.76 0.42 -10.31
N TYR A 180 13.17 1.63 -9.91
CA TYR A 180 13.78 2.61 -10.81
C TYR A 180 15.29 2.63 -10.68
N ASN A 181 15.98 1.95 -11.59
CA ASN A 181 17.43 2.04 -11.67
C ASN A 181 17.85 3.45 -12.08
N TYR A 182 18.39 4.21 -11.12
CA TYR A 182 18.82 5.59 -11.29
C TYR A 182 19.72 5.84 -12.52
N THR A 183 20.65 4.93 -12.83
CA THR A 183 21.62 5.13 -13.92
C THR A 183 20.94 5.04 -15.29
N SER A 184 20.08 4.04 -15.49
CA SER A 184 19.39 3.81 -16.75
C SER A 184 18.08 4.58 -16.87
N TYR A 185 17.51 5.05 -15.76
CA TYR A 185 16.27 5.81 -15.77
C TYR A 185 16.50 7.16 -16.44
N ASN A 186 15.79 7.38 -17.55
CA ASN A 186 15.71 8.67 -18.19
C ASN A 186 14.74 9.55 -17.39
N ASN A 187 15.19 10.72 -16.94
CA ASN A 187 14.41 11.54 -16.03
C ASN A 187 13.26 12.24 -16.78
N THR A 188 12.15 11.54 -16.96
CA THR A 188 10.94 12.06 -17.62
C THR A 188 10.01 12.82 -16.69
N ASN A 189 10.28 12.77 -15.38
CA ASN A 189 9.58 13.45 -14.28
C ASN A 189 10.63 13.84 -13.22
N ASN A 190 10.24 14.15 -11.97
CA ASN A 190 11.22 14.47 -10.93
C ASN A 190 11.74 13.26 -10.16
N LEU A 191 11.30 12.03 -10.47
CA LEU A 191 11.66 10.84 -9.70
C LEU A 191 13.17 10.68 -9.52
N LYS A 192 13.96 10.86 -10.59
CA LYS A 192 15.42 10.72 -10.51
C LYS A 192 16.01 11.78 -9.59
N GLN A 193 15.46 12.99 -9.59
CA GLN A 193 15.90 14.05 -8.70
C GLN A 193 15.55 13.70 -7.25
N THR A 194 14.34 13.22 -6.97
CA THR A 194 13.92 12.80 -5.64
C THR A 194 14.80 11.64 -5.11
N LEU A 195 15.10 10.64 -5.95
CA LEU A 195 16.06 9.57 -5.63
C LEU A 195 17.46 10.12 -5.33
N ASN A 196 17.92 11.12 -6.09
CA ASN A 196 19.19 11.79 -5.85
C ASN A 196 19.22 12.53 -4.51
N ASP A 197 18.15 13.25 -4.18
CA ASP A 197 18.04 14.07 -2.98
C ASP A 197 18.08 13.21 -1.71
N PHE A 198 17.42 12.05 -1.73
CA PHE A 198 17.51 11.04 -0.67
C PHE A 198 18.73 10.13 -0.76
N LYS A 199 19.54 10.26 -1.82
CA LYS A 199 20.69 9.39 -2.12
C LYS A 199 20.34 7.90 -2.26
N LEU A 200 19.09 7.59 -2.62
CA LEU A 200 18.56 6.23 -2.76
C LEU A 200 18.85 5.64 -4.13
N TYR A 201 20.12 5.64 -4.52
CA TYR A 201 20.57 5.11 -5.81
C TYR A 201 21.91 4.36 -5.75
N THR A 202 22.59 4.37 -4.60
CA THR A 202 23.86 3.66 -4.43
C THR A 202 23.62 2.20 -4.05
N SER A 203 24.53 1.31 -4.41
CA SER A 203 24.43 -0.10 -4.01
C SER A 203 24.42 -0.29 -2.50
N GLU A 204 25.11 0.58 -1.76
CA GLU A 204 25.09 0.60 -0.29
C GLU A 204 23.69 0.88 0.24
N GLN A 205 23.04 1.96 -0.21
CA GLN A 205 21.68 2.29 0.25
C GLN A 205 20.65 1.23 -0.11
N ILE A 206 20.74 0.66 -1.32
CA ILE A 206 19.87 -0.47 -1.72
C ILE A 206 20.09 -1.68 -0.83
N ASN A 207 21.35 -2.05 -0.56
CA ASN A 207 21.66 -3.18 0.31
C ASN A 207 21.21 -2.92 1.75
N ASP A 208 21.32 -1.69 2.24
CA ASP A 208 20.84 -1.31 3.57
C ASP A 208 19.32 -1.46 3.67
N ARG A 209 18.56 -1.05 2.63
CA ARG A 209 17.11 -1.25 2.59
C ARG A 209 16.74 -2.74 2.49
N LEU A 210 17.42 -3.51 1.65
CA LEU A 210 17.19 -4.95 1.57
C LEU A 210 17.51 -5.66 2.89
N LYS A 211 18.62 -5.30 3.53
CA LYS A 211 19.01 -5.81 4.84
C LYS A 211 17.99 -5.44 5.90
N TRP A 212 17.53 -4.19 5.92
CA TRP A 212 16.49 -3.76 6.86
C TRP A 212 15.21 -4.59 6.69
N ILE A 213 14.76 -4.80 5.45
CA ILE A 213 13.60 -5.67 5.15
C ILE A 213 13.84 -7.09 5.68
N GLU A 214 15.02 -7.67 5.42
CA GLU A 214 15.38 -9.00 5.91
C GLU A 214 15.42 -9.06 7.45
N ASP A 215 15.96 -8.05 8.12
CA ASP A 215 15.99 -7.96 9.59
C ASP A 215 14.57 -7.92 10.17
N GLN A 216 13.66 -7.13 9.59
CA GLN A 216 12.26 -7.10 10.04
C GLN A 216 11.55 -8.45 9.85
N LEU A 217 11.89 -9.18 8.78
CA LEU A 217 11.37 -10.53 8.54
C LEU A 217 11.92 -11.56 9.52
N ILE A 218 13.19 -11.43 9.93
CA ILE A 218 13.79 -12.24 11.00
C ILE A 218 13.05 -11.98 12.32
N ASP A 219 12.85 -10.72 12.68
CA ASP A 219 12.21 -10.33 13.94
C ASP A 219 10.72 -10.72 13.99
N ALA A 220 10.07 -10.86 12.84
CA ALA A 220 8.66 -11.24 12.72
C ALA A 220 8.41 -12.75 12.74
N GLN A 221 9.44 -13.60 12.87
CA GLN A 221 9.26 -15.05 12.69
C GLN A 221 8.27 -15.69 13.67
N ASP A 222 8.16 -15.14 14.87
CA ASP A 222 7.18 -15.58 15.88
C ASP A 222 5.75 -15.11 15.60
N ALA A 223 5.47 -14.40 14.51
CA ALA A 223 4.12 -13.96 14.17
C ALA A 223 3.31 -15.05 13.45
N ASP A 224 2.00 -15.10 13.69
CA ASP A 224 1.06 -15.96 12.96
C ASP A 224 0.95 -15.54 11.50
N TRP A 225 1.00 -14.22 11.27
CA TRP A 225 0.96 -13.60 9.96
C TRP A 225 2.12 -12.64 9.76
N ILE A 226 2.78 -12.75 8.61
CA ILE A 226 3.75 -11.76 8.14
C ILE A 226 3.25 -11.22 6.81
N PHE A 227 2.93 -9.94 6.77
CA PHE A 227 2.50 -9.23 5.58
C PHE A 227 3.54 -8.21 5.17
N VAL A 228 3.78 -8.09 3.87
CA VAL A 228 4.59 -7.03 3.30
C VAL A 228 3.70 -6.18 2.39
N VAL A 229 3.81 -4.86 2.50
CA VAL A 229 3.02 -3.88 1.75
C VAL A 229 3.98 -3.02 0.95
N GLY A 230 3.91 -3.04 -0.38
CA GLY A 230 4.78 -2.28 -1.27
C GLY A 230 4.03 -1.90 -2.54
N HIS A 231 4.41 -0.81 -3.21
CA HIS A 231 3.59 -0.29 -4.31
C HIS A 231 3.67 -1.14 -5.59
N HIS A 232 4.89 -1.56 -5.93
CA HIS A 232 5.19 -2.20 -7.22
C HIS A 232 4.93 -3.73 -7.23
N PRO A 233 4.49 -4.33 -8.36
CA PRO A 233 4.17 -5.76 -8.42
C PRO A 233 5.42 -6.65 -8.44
N LEU A 234 5.33 -7.83 -7.83
CA LEU A 234 6.41 -8.85 -7.79
C LEU A 234 6.12 -10.10 -8.63
N ILE A 235 4.91 -10.18 -9.19
CA ILE A 235 4.40 -11.32 -9.96
C ILE A 235 3.86 -10.88 -11.33
N GLY A 236 3.48 -11.86 -12.15
CA GLY A 236 3.01 -11.64 -13.52
C GLY A 236 4.07 -11.01 -14.42
N ASP A 237 3.64 -10.42 -15.53
CA ASP A 237 4.52 -9.71 -16.46
C ASP A 237 4.63 -8.22 -16.11
N CYS A 238 3.85 -7.67 -15.16
CA CYS A 238 4.05 -6.28 -14.69
C CYS A 238 5.36 -6.12 -13.93
N ARG A 239 5.78 -7.17 -13.22
CA ARG A 239 7.15 -7.27 -12.71
C ARG A 239 8.21 -7.26 -13.83
N LEU A 240 7.81 -7.33 -15.11
CA LEU A 240 8.68 -7.35 -16.31
C LEU A 240 8.45 -6.14 -17.26
N GLN A 241 7.45 -5.28 -17.03
CA GLN A 241 7.13 -4.12 -17.89
C GLN A 241 8.29 -3.12 -18.05
N ASN A 242 9.25 -3.13 -17.13
CA ASN A 242 10.51 -2.41 -17.21
C ASN A 242 11.66 -3.44 -17.08
N PRO A 243 12.04 -4.18 -18.14
CA PRO A 243 13.01 -5.29 -18.08
C PRO A 243 14.42 -4.91 -17.52
N ALA A 244 14.62 -3.63 -17.20
CA ALA A 244 15.71 -3.05 -16.42
C ALA A 244 15.56 -3.14 -14.88
N TYR A 245 14.61 -3.91 -14.32
CA TYR A 245 14.45 -4.17 -12.88
C TYR A 245 15.69 -4.83 -12.27
N TYR A 246 16.72 -4.04 -12.03
CA TYR A 246 17.99 -4.55 -11.55
C TYR A 246 17.92 -5.01 -10.09
N LEU A 247 16.84 -4.71 -9.35
CA LEU A 247 16.79 -4.96 -7.90
C LEU A 247 15.46 -5.51 -7.36
N MET A 248 14.31 -5.30 -8.02
CA MET A 248 13.03 -5.89 -7.55
C MET A 248 13.09 -7.42 -7.41
N TYR A 249 13.90 -8.11 -8.24
CA TYR A 249 14.08 -9.57 -8.15
C TYR A 249 14.73 -10.03 -6.84
N LEU A 250 15.31 -9.11 -6.04
CA LEU A 250 15.92 -9.43 -4.75
C LEU A 250 14.87 -9.71 -3.67
N LEU A 251 13.64 -9.20 -3.81
CA LEU A 251 12.61 -9.31 -2.78
C LEU A 251 11.94 -10.71 -2.72
N PRO A 252 11.48 -11.33 -3.83
CA PRO A 252 10.78 -12.61 -3.75
C PRO A 252 11.57 -13.75 -3.10
N PRO A 253 12.90 -13.92 -3.34
CA PRO A 253 13.70 -14.92 -2.64
C PRO A 253 13.73 -14.72 -1.12
N VAL A 254 13.84 -13.46 -0.67
CA VAL A 254 13.83 -13.13 0.77
C VAL A 254 12.45 -13.42 1.36
N PHE A 255 11.37 -13.00 0.71
CA PHE A 255 10.01 -13.25 1.18
C PHE A 255 9.70 -14.76 1.27
N THR A 256 10.18 -15.53 0.30
CA THR A 256 10.08 -17.00 0.28
C THR A 256 10.87 -17.62 1.44
N LYS A 257 12.13 -17.20 1.66
CA LYS A 257 13.00 -17.69 2.73
C LYS A 257 12.36 -17.53 4.11
N TYR A 258 11.71 -16.41 4.36
CA TYR A 258 11.07 -16.08 5.64
C TYR A 258 9.57 -16.42 5.71
N LYS A 259 9.04 -17.05 4.66
CA LYS A 259 7.64 -17.50 4.57
C LYS A 259 6.65 -16.37 4.84
N VAL A 260 6.81 -15.25 4.14
CA VAL A 260 5.82 -14.15 4.14
C VAL A 260 4.45 -14.71 3.75
N SER A 261 3.41 -14.39 4.52
CA SER A 261 2.04 -14.87 4.28
C SER A 261 1.46 -14.25 3.01
N ALA A 262 1.56 -12.93 2.89
CA ALA A 262 1.13 -12.23 1.69
C ALA A 262 1.89 -10.93 1.41
N TYR A 263 1.99 -10.58 0.13
CA TYR A 263 2.44 -9.30 -0.37
C TYR A 263 1.27 -8.54 -1.01
N PHE A 264 1.07 -7.28 -0.63
CA PHE A 264 0.02 -6.40 -1.16
C PHE A 264 0.65 -5.30 -2.00
N ASN A 265 0.12 -5.07 -3.21
CA ASN A 265 0.61 -4.03 -4.12
C ASN A 265 -0.47 -3.33 -4.96
N GLY A 266 -0.11 -2.15 -5.48
CA GLY A 266 -0.86 -1.38 -6.48
C GLY A 266 -0.13 -1.38 -7.82
N HIS A 267 0.05 -0.19 -8.41
CA HIS A 267 0.83 0.16 -9.61
C HIS A 267 0.29 -0.41 -10.93
N ALA A 268 0.05 -1.72 -10.98
CA ALA A 268 -0.74 -2.28 -12.06
C ALA A 268 -2.18 -1.82 -11.83
N HIS A 269 -2.71 -1.00 -12.75
CA HIS A 269 -4.07 -0.47 -12.66
C HIS A 269 -5.14 -1.54 -12.97
N ASP A 270 -5.16 -2.60 -12.17
CA ASP A 270 -6.05 -3.75 -12.21
C ASP A 270 -6.22 -4.42 -10.82
N LEU A 271 -7.04 -5.48 -10.80
CA LEU A 271 -7.13 -6.40 -9.67
C LEU A 271 -6.51 -7.73 -10.07
N SER A 272 -5.62 -8.28 -9.26
CA SER A 272 -4.93 -9.54 -9.56
C SER A 272 -4.56 -10.33 -8.31
N TYR A 273 -4.41 -11.64 -8.50
CA TYR A 273 -4.11 -12.59 -7.43
C TYR A 273 -3.20 -13.72 -7.93
N SER A 274 -2.19 -14.08 -7.13
CA SER A 274 -1.49 -15.36 -7.25
C SER A 274 -1.41 -16.05 -5.92
N ALA A 275 -1.79 -17.33 -5.90
CA ALA A 275 -1.79 -18.17 -4.74
C ALA A 275 -0.37 -18.60 -4.36
N ALA A 276 -0.13 -18.72 -3.05
CA ALA A 276 1.00 -19.47 -2.55
C ALA A 276 1.02 -20.90 -3.13
N ASN A 277 2.19 -21.38 -3.50
CA ASN A 277 2.40 -22.72 -4.04
C ASN A 277 3.73 -23.31 -3.55
N ALA A 278 4.04 -24.54 -3.98
CA ALA A 278 5.23 -25.27 -3.53
C ALA A 278 6.57 -24.56 -3.82
N THR A 279 6.61 -23.67 -4.82
CA THR A 279 7.82 -22.94 -5.23
C THR A 279 7.87 -21.50 -4.70
N SER A 280 6.72 -20.92 -4.35
CA SER A 280 6.60 -19.61 -3.72
C SER A 280 5.51 -19.68 -2.64
N PRO A 281 5.86 -19.82 -1.35
CA PRO A 281 4.89 -19.93 -0.26
C PRO A 281 4.21 -18.60 0.08
N VAL A 282 4.40 -17.56 -0.74
CA VAL A 282 3.86 -16.20 -0.57
C VAL A 282 2.63 -16.05 -1.46
N THR A 283 1.54 -15.56 -0.89
CA THR A 283 0.37 -15.10 -1.65
C THR A 283 0.57 -13.67 -2.12
N TYR A 284 0.18 -13.33 -3.34
CA TYR A 284 0.32 -11.98 -3.89
C TYR A 284 -1.05 -11.41 -4.22
N PHE A 285 -1.30 -10.19 -3.74
CA PHE A 285 -2.52 -9.43 -3.98
C PHE A 285 -2.19 -8.13 -4.69
N GLY A 286 -2.62 -8.00 -5.95
CA GLY A 286 -2.59 -6.74 -6.70
C GLY A 286 -3.95 -6.04 -6.64
N SER A 287 -3.98 -4.80 -6.18
CA SER A 287 -5.19 -4.00 -6.05
C SER A 287 -4.95 -2.53 -6.40
N GLY A 288 -4.44 -2.26 -7.60
CA GLY A 288 -4.16 -0.90 -8.10
C GLY A 288 -5.31 -0.28 -8.88
N ALA A 289 -6.55 -0.73 -8.67
CA ALA A 289 -7.72 -0.25 -9.41
C ALA A 289 -8.55 0.78 -8.62
N GLY A 290 -7.90 1.61 -7.79
CA GLY A 290 -8.57 2.48 -6.82
C GLY A 290 -9.18 3.75 -7.39
N GLY A 291 -8.83 4.13 -8.61
CA GLY A 291 -9.42 5.31 -9.26
C GLY A 291 -8.69 5.82 -10.50
N ALA A 292 -7.40 5.55 -10.65
CA ALA A 292 -6.62 5.92 -11.82
C ALA A 292 -7.05 5.17 -13.09
N LEU A 293 -6.79 5.76 -14.27
CA LEU A 293 -7.18 5.16 -15.55
C LEU A 293 -6.71 3.72 -15.67
N LEU A 294 -7.66 2.79 -15.85
CA LEU A 294 -7.37 1.36 -15.86
C LEU A 294 -6.49 0.99 -17.05
N GLY A 295 -5.54 0.09 -16.79
CA GLY A 295 -4.65 -0.47 -17.81
C GLY A 295 -5.23 -1.71 -18.47
N THR A 296 -4.44 -2.32 -19.35
CA THR A 296 -4.76 -3.62 -19.96
C THR A 296 -4.63 -4.81 -18.99
N GLY A 297 -4.29 -4.52 -17.74
CA GLY A 297 -4.02 -5.48 -16.67
C GLY A 297 -2.66 -6.16 -16.78
N CYS A 298 -2.38 -6.93 -15.74
CA CYS A 298 -1.16 -7.69 -15.59
C CYS A 298 -1.27 -9.07 -16.22
N PRO A 299 -0.43 -9.42 -17.20
CA PRO A 299 -0.41 -10.78 -17.73
C PRO A 299 0.13 -11.78 -16.71
N ASN A 300 -0.35 -13.02 -16.80
CA ASN A 300 0.12 -14.20 -16.05
C ASN A 300 0.02 -14.22 -14.50
N PRO A 301 -0.94 -13.57 -13.83
CA PRO A 301 -1.34 -13.97 -12.48
C PRO A 301 -2.23 -15.22 -12.52
N ASP A 302 -2.53 -15.83 -11.36
CA ASP A 302 -3.46 -16.97 -11.30
C ASP A 302 -4.90 -16.52 -11.58
N TRP A 303 -5.21 -15.28 -11.20
CA TRP A 303 -6.46 -14.59 -11.52
C TRP A 303 -6.23 -13.09 -11.71
N ALA A 304 -6.96 -12.47 -12.63
CA ALA A 304 -7.02 -11.02 -12.80
C ALA A 304 -8.39 -10.55 -13.32
N SER A 305 -8.71 -9.29 -13.04
CA SER A 305 -9.86 -8.57 -13.57
C SER A 305 -9.41 -7.22 -14.14
N PRO A 306 -8.78 -7.21 -15.34
CA PRO A 306 -8.47 -5.96 -16.02
C PRO A 306 -9.74 -5.15 -16.28
N TYR A 307 -9.61 -3.82 -16.40
CA TYR A 307 -10.73 -2.91 -16.64
C TYR A 307 -11.83 -2.90 -15.56
N THR A 308 -11.51 -3.37 -14.35
CA THR A 308 -12.40 -3.30 -13.19
C THR A 308 -11.84 -2.35 -12.14
N PHE A 309 -12.51 -1.22 -11.91
CA PHE A 309 -12.30 -0.44 -10.69
C PHE A 309 -12.74 -1.25 -9.48
N GLY A 310 -12.02 -1.15 -8.38
CA GLY A 310 -12.32 -1.94 -7.22
C GLY A 310 -11.25 -1.89 -6.14
N PHE A 311 -11.41 -2.78 -5.17
CA PHE A 311 -10.53 -2.91 -4.02
C PHE A 311 -10.54 -4.34 -3.50
N LEU A 312 -9.55 -4.67 -2.69
CA LEU A 312 -9.49 -5.90 -1.93
C LEU A 312 -10.09 -5.70 -0.53
N SER A 313 -10.98 -6.58 -0.11
CA SER A 313 -11.40 -6.72 1.29
C SER A 313 -10.74 -7.96 1.88
N VAL A 314 -10.19 -7.84 3.09
CA VAL A 314 -9.54 -8.93 3.81
C VAL A 314 -10.13 -9.03 5.21
N SER A 315 -10.43 -10.24 5.66
CA SER A 315 -10.91 -10.50 7.01
C SER A 315 -10.17 -11.69 7.62
N ILE A 316 -9.69 -11.51 8.84
CA ILE A 316 -9.10 -12.55 9.68
C ILE A 316 -9.92 -12.60 10.97
N PRO A 317 -10.64 -13.71 11.26
CA PRO A 317 -11.44 -13.83 12.47
C PRO A 317 -10.52 -13.93 13.71
N ALA A 318 -11.13 -13.86 14.90
CA ALA A 318 -10.41 -13.85 16.18
C ALA A 318 -9.49 -15.08 16.40
N ASP A 319 -9.82 -16.23 15.80
CA ASP A 319 -8.99 -17.44 15.90
C ASP A 319 -7.70 -17.38 15.06
N GLY A 320 -7.58 -16.39 14.15
CA GLY A 320 -6.40 -16.15 13.35
C GLY A 320 -6.04 -17.22 12.32
N LYS A 321 -6.81 -18.31 12.18
CA LYS A 321 -6.37 -19.49 11.42
C LYS A 321 -6.43 -19.31 9.91
N THR A 322 -7.39 -18.52 9.45
CA THR A 322 -7.67 -18.32 8.03
C THR A 322 -7.93 -16.86 7.74
N LEU A 323 -7.18 -16.31 6.79
CA LEU A 323 -7.50 -15.05 6.15
C LEU A 323 -8.48 -15.35 5.00
N SER A 324 -9.63 -14.70 4.98
CA SER A 324 -10.55 -14.69 3.83
C SER A 324 -10.43 -13.37 3.08
N PHE A 325 -10.53 -13.40 1.77
CA PHE A 325 -10.45 -12.19 0.96
C PHE A 325 -11.50 -12.17 -0.16
N ASP A 326 -11.91 -10.96 -0.53
CA ASP A 326 -12.83 -10.67 -1.61
C ASP A 326 -12.30 -9.50 -2.44
N PHE A 327 -12.15 -9.71 -3.75
CA PHE A 327 -12.00 -8.61 -4.71
C PHE A 327 -13.38 -8.08 -5.07
N VAL A 328 -13.59 -6.79 -4.81
CA VAL A 328 -14.88 -6.12 -4.93
C VAL A 328 -14.86 -5.19 -6.14
N ASN A 329 -15.87 -5.32 -7.00
CA ASN A 329 -16.03 -4.51 -8.20
C ASN A 329 -16.81 -3.22 -7.88
N ALA A 330 -16.25 -2.10 -8.30
CA ALA A 330 -16.81 -0.76 -8.14
C ALA A 330 -17.22 -0.10 -9.47
N ASN A 331 -17.15 -0.79 -10.61
CA ASN A 331 -17.66 -0.27 -11.89
C ASN A 331 -19.18 -0.08 -11.89
N THR A 332 -19.90 -0.82 -11.04
CA THR A 332 -21.37 -0.79 -10.97
C THR A 332 -21.84 0.00 -9.75
N THR A 333 -23.10 0.43 -9.77
CA THR A 333 -23.77 1.10 -8.65
C THR A 333 -24.54 0.12 -7.76
N GLU A 334 -24.18 -1.17 -7.79
CA GLU A 334 -24.84 -2.22 -7.01
C GLU A 334 -24.58 -2.04 -5.50
N VAL A 335 -25.61 -2.33 -4.69
CA VAL A 335 -25.57 -2.25 -3.22
C VAL A 335 -26.14 -3.54 -2.63
N PRO A 336 -25.33 -4.39 -1.96
CA PRO A 336 -23.89 -4.23 -1.77
C PRO A 336 -23.10 -4.38 -3.10
N PRO A 337 -21.90 -3.79 -3.20
CA PRO A 337 -21.02 -3.99 -4.35
C PRO A 337 -20.73 -5.47 -4.62
N LYS A 338 -20.54 -5.83 -5.88
CA LYS A 338 -20.39 -7.22 -6.30
C LYS A 338 -18.96 -7.74 -6.05
N VAL A 339 -18.87 -8.90 -5.43
CA VAL A 339 -17.62 -9.67 -5.36
C VAL A 339 -17.35 -10.35 -6.70
N VAL A 340 -16.13 -10.18 -7.24
CA VAL A 340 -15.72 -10.78 -8.52
C VAL A 340 -14.75 -11.95 -8.34
N TYR A 341 -14.07 -12.04 -7.20
CA TYR A 341 -13.23 -13.18 -6.85
C TYR A 341 -13.04 -13.24 -5.34
N SER A 342 -12.94 -14.46 -4.81
CA SER A 342 -12.79 -14.70 -3.38
C SER A 342 -11.82 -15.86 -3.16
N GLY A 343 -11.23 -15.89 -1.97
CA GLY A 343 -10.42 -17.02 -1.56
C GLY A 343 -10.04 -16.98 -0.10
N GLN A 344 -9.17 -17.93 0.27
CA GLN A 344 -8.67 -18.08 1.63
C GLN A 344 -7.18 -18.40 1.64
N VAL A 345 -6.49 -17.88 2.63
CA VAL A 345 -5.08 -18.18 2.93
C VAL A 345 -5.01 -18.71 4.35
N LYS A 346 -4.13 -19.69 4.61
CA LYS A 346 -3.92 -20.25 5.95
C LYS A 346 -2.78 -19.52 6.66
N SER A 347 -2.90 -19.42 7.98
CA SER A 347 -1.85 -18.88 8.85
C SER A 347 -0.56 -19.69 8.73
N ARG A 348 0.58 -19.06 9.04
CA ARG A 348 1.91 -19.70 9.00
C ARG A 348 2.05 -20.78 10.07
N LYS A 349 1.28 -20.67 11.16
CA LYS A 349 1.33 -21.56 12.34
C LYS A 349 0.15 -22.54 12.44
N GLY A 350 -0.82 -22.46 11.51
CA GLY A 350 -2.09 -23.18 11.55
C GLY A 350 -2.17 -24.44 10.69
#